data_AF-A0A8H7HHC3-F1
#
_entry.id   AF-A0A8H7HHC3-F1
#
_cell.length_a   1.000
_cell.length_b   1.000
_cell.length_c   1.000
_cell.angle_alpha   90.00
_cell.angle_beta   90.00
_cell.angle_gamma   90.00
#
_symmetry.space_group_name_H-M   'P 1'
#
loop_
_entity.id
_entity.type
_entity.pdbx_description
1 polymer ?
#
loop_
_entity_poly.entity_id
_entity_poly.type
_entity_poly.pdbx_seq_one_letter_code
_entity_poly.pdbx_strand_id
1 'polypeptide(L)'
;MRMRIHLDHSRVASHLVVIGFQGRDCPTRTGPAYLAIVSTLLSQPPPLTAHHSTLFISLSVYNMGVEVPSDPAPNGYVSNPHQEKIDEALRYLRSEKQGGEGWENIDTKDGIILEKKYVQGDSSAIPIVRGHGLVKDLSAQALLSTILQPSARHLWDERFASGALLERYGRRTYKFYSVQKGVGWLVSERDIVGVQHVQDGENGAFEVVQTSVEGDPDNSGRVRATLTCAGWSVVPRGNDLEVAYVVKINPNGSIPSAVVGKIVQDIPLAVVNITNFIRNKGVPPYITNQDLKSQLRTEVVDVEKRYHEIRLIAGDTDEELKIAVDPKLFGGNWSVGVTGDGVAAEKDGDNAVVKVPAGTGRYEVKIDAA
;
A
#
# COMPACT_ATOMS: atom_id res chain seq x y z
N MET A 1 13.87 -6.88 46.59
CA MET A 1 14.94 -5.85 46.61
C MET A 1 14.49 -4.71 45.72
N ARG A 2 14.24 -3.51 46.27
CA ARG A 2 13.72 -2.36 45.51
C ARG A 2 14.84 -1.74 44.69
N MET A 3 14.67 -1.64 43.37
CA MET A 3 15.62 -0.98 42.48
C MET A 3 15.14 0.45 42.22
N ARG A 4 15.90 1.45 42.69
CA ARG A 4 15.68 2.86 42.37
C ARG A 4 16.43 3.19 41.09
N ILE A 5 15.73 3.76 40.11
CA ILE A 5 16.33 4.38 38.94
C ILE A 5 16.37 5.88 39.21
N HIS A 6 17.55 6.50 39.11
CA HIS A 6 17.71 7.96 39.10
C HIS A 6 17.95 8.38 37.66
N LEU A 7 17.07 9.24 37.13
CA LEU A 7 17.24 9.90 35.84
C LEU A 7 17.62 11.35 36.12
N ASP A 8 18.84 11.73 35.75
CA ASP A 8 19.27 13.13 35.73
C ASP A 8 18.90 13.71 34.37
N HIS A 9 18.01 14.71 34.37
CA HIS A 9 17.59 15.45 33.19
C HIS A 9 18.36 16.77 33.12
N SER A 10 19.59 16.71 32.64
CA SER A 10 20.24 17.91 32.10
C SER A 10 21.18 17.58 30.94
N ARG A 11 20.80 18.11 29.77
CA ARG A 11 21.56 18.29 28.52
C ARG A 11 21.39 17.21 27.43
N VAL A 12 20.93 17.76 26.31
CA VAL A 12 20.71 17.19 24.98
C VAL A 12 22.03 16.80 24.32
N ALA A 13 22.13 15.55 23.87
CA ALA A 13 22.64 15.13 22.56
C ALA A 13 22.64 13.60 22.51
N SER A 14 22.26 13.07 21.35
CA SER A 14 22.45 11.71 20.85
C SER A 14 23.41 10.82 21.66
N HIS A 15 23.02 9.57 21.94
CA HIS A 15 23.73 8.34 21.52
C HIS A 15 23.07 7.08 22.11
N LEU A 16 22.86 6.10 21.22
CA LEU A 16 23.11 4.67 21.37
C LEU A 16 23.07 4.07 22.79
N VAL A 17 22.02 3.30 23.11
CA VAL A 17 21.96 2.46 24.31
C VAL A 17 22.73 1.16 24.03
N VAL A 18 23.88 0.99 24.67
CA VAL A 18 24.62 -0.28 24.70
C VAL A 18 24.23 -1.04 25.98
N ILE A 19 23.58 -2.21 25.83
CA ILE A 19 23.22 -3.09 26.95
C ILE A 19 24.32 -4.15 27.09
N GLY A 20 25.13 -4.06 28.15
CA GLY A 20 26.14 -5.07 28.50
C GLY A 20 25.61 -6.06 29.54
N PHE A 21 25.69 -7.37 29.26
CA PHE A 21 25.41 -8.44 30.21
C PHE A 21 26.70 -8.86 30.93
N GLN A 22 26.73 -8.81 32.27
CA GLN A 22 27.80 -9.41 33.08
C GLN A 22 27.37 -10.79 33.58
N GLY A 23 27.90 -11.85 32.97
CA GLY A 23 27.96 -13.19 33.57
C GLY A 23 29.31 -13.38 34.27
N ARG A 24 29.30 -13.85 35.52
CA ARG A 24 30.49 -14.14 36.32
C ARG A 24 30.98 -15.59 36.08
N ASP A 25 32.31 -15.71 36.07
CA ASP A 25 33.16 -16.82 36.51
C ASP A 25 33.16 -18.16 35.74
N CYS A 26 34.23 -18.43 34.97
CA CYS A 26 35.28 -19.41 35.35
C CYS A 26 36.50 -19.31 34.39
N PRO A 27 37.76 -19.55 34.85
CA PRO A 27 38.99 -19.07 34.20
C PRO A 27 39.78 -20.16 33.46
N THR A 28 40.53 -19.77 32.41
CA THR A 28 41.98 -20.05 32.25
C THR A 28 42.52 -19.63 30.87
N ARG A 29 43.62 -18.84 30.89
CA ARG A 29 44.65 -18.56 29.85
C ARG A 29 44.16 -17.86 28.55
N THR A 30 44.77 -16.81 27.99
CA THR A 30 46.08 -16.14 28.15
C THR A 30 46.07 -14.88 27.25
N GLY A 31 46.52 -13.74 27.75
CA GLY A 31 47.22 -12.71 26.94
C GLY A 31 46.43 -11.43 26.56
N PRO A 32 47.05 -10.22 26.59
CA PRO A 32 46.35 -8.94 26.69
C PRO A 32 46.36 -8.12 25.39
N ALA A 33 45.34 -7.27 25.18
CA ALA A 33 45.51 -6.06 24.39
C ALA A 33 44.49 -4.99 24.82
N TYR A 34 44.98 -4.01 25.56
CA TYR A 34 44.34 -2.73 25.83
C TYR A 34 44.04 -2.02 24.49
N LEU A 35 42.78 -1.60 24.29
CA LEU A 35 42.42 -0.71 23.19
C LEU A 35 42.65 0.74 23.67
N ALA A 36 43.72 1.36 23.19
CA ALA A 36 43.97 2.78 23.38
C ALA A 36 43.39 3.59 22.21
N ILE A 37 42.69 4.66 22.59
CA ILE A 37 42.14 5.77 21.80
C ILE A 37 43.25 6.46 20.99
N VAL A 38 43.00 6.96 19.76
CA VAL A 38 43.35 8.33 19.28
C VAL A 38 42.61 8.66 17.97
N SER A 39 42.09 9.89 17.96
CA SER A 39 41.37 10.62 16.91
C SER A 39 42.29 11.29 15.88
N THR A 40 41.70 11.74 14.75
CA THR A 40 42.15 12.78 13.79
C THR A 40 43.31 12.44 12.84
N LEU A 41 43.35 12.81 11.54
CA LEU A 41 42.80 13.91 10.73
C LEU A 41 43.04 13.61 9.21
N LEU A 42 42.22 14.23 8.33
CA LEU A 42 42.54 14.77 6.99
C LEU A 42 42.46 13.92 5.68
N SER A 43 41.40 14.21 4.92
CA SER A 43 41.35 14.64 3.49
C SER A 43 41.98 13.77 2.39
N GLN A 44 41.12 13.17 1.53
CA GLN A 44 41.07 13.29 0.05
C GLN A 44 39.75 12.63 -0.47
N PRO A 45 39.11 13.09 -1.57
CA PRO A 45 37.95 12.40 -2.14
C PRO A 45 38.38 11.28 -3.09
N PRO A 46 37.74 10.09 -3.10
CA PRO A 46 37.98 9.10 -4.15
C PRO A 46 37.09 9.37 -5.38
N PRO A 47 37.48 8.86 -6.56
CA PRO A 47 36.95 9.28 -7.85
C PRO A 47 35.58 8.67 -8.18
N LEU A 48 34.84 9.41 -9.00
CA LEU A 48 33.63 8.97 -9.71
C LEU A 48 33.94 7.76 -10.59
N THR A 49 33.39 6.59 -10.29
CA THR A 49 32.89 5.58 -11.26
C THR A 49 32.44 4.32 -10.52
N ALA A 50 31.13 4.08 -10.47
CA ALA A 50 30.50 2.77 -10.54
C ALA A 50 28.98 2.96 -10.42
N HIS A 51 28.26 2.64 -11.50
CA HIS A 51 26.80 2.56 -11.52
C HIS A 51 26.33 1.51 -10.49
N HIS A 52 25.77 1.96 -9.38
CA HIS A 52 24.97 1.11 -8.49
C HIS A 52 23.51 1.13 -8.96
N SER A 53 23.16 0.13 -9.77
CA SER A 53 21.78 -0.36 -9.90
C SER A 53 21.39 -1.07 -8.61
N THR A 54 20.84 -0.33 -7.64
CA THR A 54 20.01 -0.92 -6.57
C THR A 54 19.07 0.13 -5.98
N LEU A 55 18.04 0.53 -6.73
CA LEU A 55 16.92 1.29 -6.17
C LEU A 55 15.93 0.32 -5.49
N PHE A 56 16.36 -0.30 -4.39
CA PHE A 56 15.43 -0.83 -3.40
C PHE A 56 15.22 0.28 -2.37
N ILE A 57 14.18 1.07 -2.59
CA ILE A 57 13.69 2.01 -1.60
C ILE A 57 13.34 1.18 -0.35
N SER A 58 14.08 1.47 0.73
CA SER A 58 13.96 0.91 2.07
C SER A 58 12.51 0.94 2.62
N LEU A 59 11.69 -0.05 2.23
CA LEU A 59 11.13 -0.94 3.24
C LEU A 59 12.32 -1.73 3.79
N SER A 60 12.58 -1.67 5.09
CA SER A 60 13.33 -2.73 5.77
C SER A 60 12.81 -4.07 5.22
N VAL A 61 13.70 -4.93 4.71
CA VAL A 61 13.39 -6.18 4.00
C VAL A 61 12.31 -6.96 4.75
N TYR A 62 11.07 -6.66 4.44
CA TYR A 62 9.94 -7.31 5.07
C TYR A 62 9.92 -8.66 4.37
N ASN A 63 10.10 -9.73 5.14
CA ASN A 63 10.11 -11.07 4.55
C ASN A 63 8.74 -11.30 3.91
N MET A 64 8.69 -11.24 2.58
CA MET A 64 7.45 -11.33 1.82
C MET A 64 6.87 -12.74 1.86
N GLY A 65 7.62 -13.74 2.28
CA GLY A 65 7.12 -15.10 2.45
C GLY A 65 6.75 -15.84 1.17
N VAL A 66 6.74 -15.14 0.04
CA VAL A 66 6.49 -15.62 -1.32
C VAL A 66 7.53 -15.02 -2.27
N GLU A 67 7.71 -15.63 -3.43
CA GLU A 67 8.52 -15.05 -4.49
C GLU A 67 7.79 -13.83 -5.08
N VAL A 68 8.40 -12.65 -4.95
CA VAL A 68 7.86 -11.41 -5.51
C VAL A 68 8.64 -11.08 -6.78
N PRO A 69 8.00 -11.03 -7.96
CA PRO A 69 8.69 -10.66 -9.17
C PRO A 69 9.10 -9.19 -9.10
N SER A 70 10.28 -8.87 -9.63
CA SER A 70 10.71 -7.48 -9.82
C SER A 70 9.86 -6.72 -10.84
N ASP A 71 9.14 -7.48 -11.68
CA ASP A 71 8.19 -6.97 -12.66
C ASP A 71 7.02 -7.95 -12.85
N PRO A 72 5.77 -7.59 -12.53
CA PRO A 72 4.61 -8.47 -12.63
C PRO A 72 4.05 -8.59 -14.05
N ALA A 73 4.59 -7.85 -15.04
CA ALA A 73 4.19 -7.88 -16.44
C ALA A 73 5.37 -7.51 -17.36
N PRO A 74 6.48 -8.28 -17.35
CA PRO A 74 7.71 -7.90 -18.05
C PRO A 74 7.49 -7.75 -19.56
N ASN A 75 6.54 -8.50 -20.13
CA ASN A 75 6.22 -8.52 -21.55
C ASN A 75 4.81 -7.98 -21.84
N GLY A 76 4.25 -7.18 -20.93
CA GLY A 76 2.86 -6.72 -21.01
C GLY A 76 1.90 -7.59 -20.21
N TYR A 77 0.60 -7.32 -20.38
CA TYR A 77 -0.46 -8.01 -19.63
C TYR A 77 -0.56 -9.49 -19.99
N VAL A 78 -0.81 -10.31 -18.97
CA VAL A 78 -1.13 -11.73 -19.15
C VAL A 78 -2.64 -11.95 -19.05
N SER A 79 -3.14 -13.08 -19.56
CA SER A 79 -4.56 -13.42 -19.47
C SER A 79 -5.01 -13.54 -18.01
N ASN A 80 -6.21 -13.06 -17.69
CA ASN A 80 -6.79 -13.14 -16.35
C ASN A 80 -7.51 -14.49 -16.12
N PRO A 81 -7.02 -15.39 -15.26
CA PRO A 81 -7.71 -16.64 -14.96
C PRO A 81 -8.78 -16.49 -13.86
N HIS A 82 -8.96 -15.31 -13.27
CA HIS A 82 -9.74 -15.11 -12.04
C HIS A 82 -11.04 -14.31 -12.25
N GLN A 83 -11.56 -14.25 -13.48
CA GLN A 83 -12.76 -13.46 -13.79
C GLN A 83 -13.98 -13.89 -12.96
N GLU A 84 -14.20 -15.19 -12.79
CA GLU A 84 -15.32 -15.71 -12.00
C GLU A 84 -15.28 -15.22 -10.54
N LYS A 85 -14.08 -15.21 -9.93
CA LYS A 85 -13.87 -14.69 -8.58
C LYS A 85 -14.12 -13.18 -8.47
N ILE A 86 -13.70 -12.42 -9.47
CA ILE A 86 -13.99 -10.98 -9.56
C ILE A 86 -15.51 -10.76 -9.63
N ASP A 87 -16.21 -11.50 -10.47
CA ASP A 87 -17.66 -11.36 -10.65
C ASP A 87 -18.43 -11.74 -9.37
N GLU A 88 -18.00 -12.80 -8.67
CA GLU A 88 -18.52 -13.17 -7.35
C GLU A 88 -18.33 -12.05 -6.32
N ALA A 89 -17.13 -11.46 -6.26
CA ALA A 89 -16.82 -10.39 -5.33
C ALA A 89 -17.60 -9.09 -5.63
N LEU A 90 -17.81 -8.76 -6.91
CA LEU A 90 -18.65 -7.63 -7.33
C LEU A 90 -20.12 -7.86 -6.94
N ARG A 91 -20.67 -9.06 -7.18
CA ARG A 91 -22.02 -9.41 -6.74
C ARG A 91 -22.16 -9.28 -5.23
N TYR A 92 -21.18 -9.78 -4.48
CA TYR A 92 -21.15 -9.69 -3.02
C TYR A 92 -21.11 -8.24 -2.52
N LEU A 93 -20.23 -7.41 -3.08
CA LEU A 93 -20.18 -5.98 -2.76
C LEU A 93 -21.54 -5.31 -3.01
N ARG A 94 -22.15 -5.57 -4.16
CA ARG A 94 -23.43 -4.96 -4.55
C ARG A 94 -24.59 -5.39 -3.66
N SER A 95 -24.61 -6.64 -3.19
CA SER A 95 -25.63 -7.10 -2.24
C SER A 95 -25.48 -6.49 -0.85
N GLU A 96 -24.24 -6.21 -0.43
CA GLU A 96 -23.96 -5.78 0.95
C GLU A 96 -23.81 -4.26 1.10
N LYS A 97 -23.48 -3.52 0.04
CA LYS A 97 -23.18 -2.07 0.14
C LYS A 97 -24.36 -1.23 0.59
N GLN A 98 -25.60 -1.64 0.27
CA GLN A 98 -26.82 -0.92 0.66
C GLN A 98 -27.19 -1.16 2.11
N GLY A 99 -26.76 -2.26 2.72
CA GLY A 99 -27.13 -2.64 4.06
C GLY A 99 -28.46 -3.36 4.11
N GLY A 100 -29.18 -3.26 5.23
CA GLY A 100 -30.49 -3.88 5.41
C GLY A 100 -30.59 -4.62 6.75
N GLU A 101 -31.37 -5.70 6.75
CA GLU A 101 -31.60 -6.52 7.94
C GLU A 101 -30.30 -7.14 8.49
N GLY A 102 -30.16 -7.16 9.81
CA GLY A 102 -29.03 -7.77 10.51
C GLY A 102 -27.78 -6.89 10.64
N TRP A 103 -27.77 -5.70 10.05
CA TRP A 103 -26.70 -4.73 10.29
C TRP A 103 -26.87 -4.02 11.63
N GLU A 104 -25.80 -3.99 12.40
CA GLU A 104 -25.70 -3.35 13.71
C GLU A 104 -24.69 -2.22 13.64
N ASN A 105 -25.04 -1.06 14.21
CA ASN A 105 -24.10 0.05 14.32
C ASN A 105 -22.98 -0.26 15.31
N ILE A 106 -21.75 0.03 14.89
CA ILE A 106 -20.54 -0.01 15.72
C ILE A 106 -20.26 1.41 16.23
N ASP A 107 -20.19 2.38 15.31
CA ASP A 107 -19.82 3.77 15.58
C ASP A 107 -20.24 4.68 14.40
N THR A 108 -20.05 6.00 14.54
CA THR A 108 -20.11 6.97 13.44
C THR A 108 -18.98 7.98 13.60
N LYS A 109 -18.16 8.15 12.57
CA LYS A 109 -17.01 9.06 12.58
C LYS A 109 -16.87 9.81 11.25
N ASP A 110 -16.69 11.12 11.32
CA ASP A 110 -16.53 12.01 10.16
C ASP A 110 -17.61 11.85 9.08
N GLY A 111 -18.85 11.56 9.49
CA GLY A 111 -19.99 11.32 8.59
C GLY A 111 -20.05 9.91 7.99
N ILE A 112 -19.14 9.02 8.41
CA ILE A 112 -19.11 7.60 8.01
C ILE A 112 -19.65 6.74 9.15
N ILE A 113 -20.68 5.97 8.85
CA ILE A 113 -21.31 5.00 9.74
C ILE A 113 -20.53 3.68 9.63
N LEU A 114 -20.07 3.17 10.77
CA LEU A 114 -19.37 1.88 10.87
C LEU A 114 -20.37 0.84 11.38
N GLU A 115 -20.54 -0.26 10.67
CA GLU A 115 -21.52 -1.28 11.00
C GLU A 115 -20.97 -2.69 10.79
N LYS A 116 -21.60 -3.66 11.43
CA LYS A 116 -21.29 -5.09 11.29
C LYS A 116 -22.55 -5.90 11.07
N LYS A 117 -22.41 -7.06 10.43
CA LYS A 117 -23.47 -8.06 10.28
C LYS A 117 -22.93 -9.46 10.51
N TYR A 118 -23.54 -10.19 11.42
CA TYR A 118 -23.30 -11.62 11.60
C TYR A 118 -24.19 -12.42 10.64
N VAL A 119 -23.63 -13.47 10.04
CA VAL A 119 -24.37 -14.38 9.16
C VAL A 119 -24.55 -15.70 9.89
N GLN A 120 -25.79 -16.20 9.95
CA GLN A 120 -26.07 -17.47 10.59
C GLN A 120 -25.31 -18.60 9.90
N GLY A 121 -24.60 -19.43 10.68
CA GLY A 121 -23.80 -20.55 10.17
C GLY A 121 -22.40 -20.17 9.66
N ASP A 122 -22.05 -18.88 9.68
CA ASP A 122 -20.70 -18.41 9.35
C ASP A 122 -19.76 -18.66 10.52
N SER A 123 -18.70 -19.43 10.27
CA SER A 123 -17.70 -19.79 11.28
C SER A 123 -16.56 -18.78 11.41
N SER A 124 -16.53 -17.72 10.59
CA SER A 124 -15.51 -16.69 10.71
C SER A 124 -15.64 -15.94 12.03
N ALA A 125 -14.50 -15.75 12.71
CA ALA A 125 -14.45 -14.91 13.90
C ALA A 125 -14.81 -13.44 13.61
N ILE A 126 -14.64 -12.98 12.36
CA ILE A 126 -14.91 -11.60 11.95
C ILE A 126 -16.25 -11.57 11.17
N PRO A 127 -17.24 -10.79 11.65
CA PRO A 127 -18.49 -10.56 10.91
C PRO A 127 -18.22 -9.82 9.60
N ILE A 128 -19.26 -9.67 8.77
CA ILE A 128 -19.19 -8.70 7.69
C ILE A 128 -19.11 -7.32 8.34
N VAL A 129 -18.23 -6.46 7.85
CA VAL A 129 -18.11 -5.07 8.33
C VAL A 129 -18.24 -4.09 7.18
N ARG A 130 -18.79 -2.92 7.46
CA ARG A 130 -19.03 -1.87 6.48
C ARG A 130 -18.78 -0.48 7.05
N GLY A 131 -18.01 0.32 6.34
CA GLY A 131 -17.96 1.78 6.54
C GLY A 131 -18.69 2.45 5.38
N HIS A 132 -19.73 3.26 5.65
CA HIS A 132 -20.48 3.92 4.58
C HIS A 132 -20.96 5.32 4.97
N GLY A 133 -21.17 6.17 3.98
CA GLY A 133 -21.68 7.53 4.19
C GLY A 133 -21.28 8.48 3.08
N LEU A 134 -21.39 9.78 3.36
CA LEU A 134 -21.06 10.84 2.42
C LEU A 134 -19.70 11.46 2.79
N VAL A 135 -18.70 11.28 1.92
CA VAL A 135 -17.40 11.94 2.03
C VAL A 135 -17.48 13.29 1.32
N LYS A 136 -17.33 14.37 2.09
CA LYS A 136 -17.44 15.73 1.56
C LYS A 136 -16.19 16.22 0.81
N ASP A 137 -16.42 16.99 -0.25
CA ASP A 137 -15.39 17.75 -0.98
C ASP A 137 -14.17 16.90 -1.37
N LEU A 138 -14.41 15.75 -2.01
CA LEU A 138 -13.36 14.84 -2.46
C LEU A 138 -13.68 14.34 -3.87
N SER A 139 -12.70 14.35 -4.77
CA SER A 139 -12.92 13.81 -6.12
C SER A 139 -12.82 12.28 -6.13
N ALA A 140 -13.64 11.63 -6.96
CA ALA A 140 -13.59 10.18 -7.13
C ALA A 140 -12.23 9.70 -7.61
N GLN A 141 -11.56 10.48 -8.49
CA GLN A 141 -10.22 10.16 -8.97
C GLN A 141 -9.17 10.21 -7.86
N ALA A 142 -9.23 11.18 -6.95
CA ALA A 142 -8.32 11.26 -5.80
C ALA A 142 -8.47 10.06 -4.85
N LEU A 143 -9.71 9.64 -4.60
CA LEU A 143 -9.97 8.47 -3.79
C LEU A 143 -9.49 7.19 -4.49
N LEU A 144 -9.87 6.99 -5.76
CA LEU A 144 -9.48 5.82 -6.55
C LEU A 144 -7.96 5.71 -6.66
N SER A 145 -7.25 6.79 -7.02
CA SER A 145 -5.80 6.76 -7.15
C SER A 145 -5.13 6.36 -5.85
N THR A 146 -5.58 6.89 -4.71
CA THR A 146 -5.04 6.55 -3.39
C THR A 146 -5.31 5.08 -3.02
N ILE A 147 -6.49 4.53 -3.36
CA ILE A 147 -6.81 3.10 -3.17
C ILE A 147 -5.86 2.22 -4.00
N LEU A 148 -5.54 2.65 -5.23
CA LEU A 148 -4.72 1.92 -6.18
C LEU A 148 -3.20 2.06 -5.94
N GLN A 149 -2.76 2.71 -4.87
CA GLN A 149 -1.35 2.79 -4.48
C GLN A 149 -1.04 1.91 -3.24
N PRO A 150 -0.79 0.60 -3.40
CA PRO A 150 -0.37 -0.28 -2.30
C PRO A 150 0.86 0.23 -1.53
N SER A 151 1.77 0.90 -2.22
CA SER A 151 2.99 1.49 -1.65
C SER A 151 2.68 2.56 -0.58
N ALA A 152 1.58 3.29 -0.72
CA ALA A 152 1.11 4.28 0.26
C ALA A 152 0.11 3.71 1.29
N ARG A 153 -0.36 2.47 1.13
CA ARG A 153 -1.44 1.90 1.95
C ARG A 153 -1.12 1.83 3.44
N HIS A 154 0.14 1.56 3.78
CA HIS A 154 0.61 1.49 5.17
C HIS A 154 0.48 2.81 5.95
N LEU A 155 0.30 3.94 5.25
CA LEU A 155 0.17 5.28 5.85
C LEU A 155 -1.24 5.58 6.36
N TRP A 156 -2.25 4.83 5.93
CA TRP A 156 -3.66 5.06 6.28
C TRP A 156 -4.40 3.79 6.71
N ASP A 157 -3.93 2.60 6.33
CA ASP A 157 -4.48 1.33 6.77
C ASP A 157 -3.64 0.78 7.94
N GLU A 158 -4.15 0.90 9.17
CA GLU A 158 -3.45 0.41 10.35
C GLU A 158 -3.18 -1.09 10.30
N ARG A 159 -4.03 -1.86 9.61
CA ARG A 159 -3.95 -3.32 9.52
C ARG A 159 -2.98 -3.77 8.44
N PHE A 160 -2.71 -2.94 7.43
CA PHE A 160 -1.76 -3.26 6.37
C PHE A 160 -0.31 -3.19 6.86
N ALA A 161 0.47 -4.25 6.63
CA ALA A 161 1.89 -4.33 6.91
C ALA A 161 2.72 -4.10 5.64
N SER A 162 2.44 -4.89 4.60
CA SER A 162 3.15 -4.85 3.32
C SER A 162 2.30 -5.48 2.22
N GLY A 163 2.74 -5.32 0.98
CA GLY A 163 2.11 -5.97 -0.16
C GLY A 163 2.97 -5.88 -1.40
N ALA A 164 2.68 -6.76 -2.36
CA ALA A 164 3.35 -6.83 -3.64
C ALA A 164 2.36 -7.22 -4.75
N LEU A 165 2.67 -6.80 -5.97
CA LEU A 165 1.99 -7.29 -7.17
C LEU A 165 2.71 -8.55 -7.64
N LEU A 166 1.95 -9.61 -7.87
CA LEU A 166 2.47 -10.90 -8.34
C LEU A 166 2.34 -11.03 -9.85
N GLU A 167 1.18 -10.69 -10.39
CA GLU A 167 0.88 -10.77 -11.82
C GLU A 167 -0.03 -9.61 -12.20
N ARG A 168 0.12 -9.08 -13.42
CA ARG A 168 -0.75 -8.00 -13.90
C ARG A 168 -1.50 -8.44 -15.16
N TYR A 169 -2.83 -8.39 -15.07
CA TYR A 169 -3.77 -8.79 -16.13
C TYR A 169 -4.32 -7.60 -16.92
N GLY A 170 -4.12 -6.40 -16.38
CA GLY A 170 -4.51 -5.14 -16.98
C GLY A 170 -4.06 -3.97 -16.11
N ARG A 171 -4.35 -2.74 -16.54
CA ARG A 171 -4.04 -1.54 -15.76
C ARG A 171 -4.69 -1.58 -14.37
N ARG A 172 -5.93 -2.05 -14.29
CA ARG A 172 -6.75 -2.07 -13.08
C ARG A 172 -7.14 -3.47 -12.59
N THR A 173 -6.47 -4.50 -13.12
CA THR A 173 -6.70 -5.90 -12.75
C THR A 173 -5.37 -6.60 -12.53
N TYR A 174 -5.13 -7.09 -11.31
CA TYR A 174 -3.85 -7.71 -10.95
C TYR A 174 -3.98 -8.66 -9.77
N LYS A 175 -3.10 -9.65 -9.74
CA LYS A 175 -2.90 -10.54 -8.59
C LYS A 175 -1.92 -9.91 -7.62
N PHE A 176 -2.21 -10.00 -6.34
CA PHE A 176 -1.42 -9.41 -5.28
C PHE A 176 -1.18 -10.39 -4.15
N TYR A 177 -0.11 -10.12 -3.41
CA TYR A 177 0.13 -10.64 -2.07
C TYR A 177 0.06 -9.49 -1.08
N SER A 178 -0.59 -9.67 0.06
CA SER A 178 -0.69 -8.66 1.12
C SER A 178 -0.51 -9.30 2.49
N VAL A 179 0.23 -8.61 3.35
CA VAL A 179 0.39 -8.98 4.75
C VAL A 179 -0.38 -8.01 5.64
N GLN A 180 -1.16 -8.59 6.54
CA GLN A 180 -1.89 -7.89 7.57
C GLN A 180 -1.16 -8.05 8.91
N LYS A 181 -0.95 -6.93 9.61
CA LYS A 181 -0.25 -6.88 10.89
C LYS A 181 -0.90 -7.81 11.90
N GLY A 182 -0.09 -8.50 12.69
CA GLY A 182 -0.53 -9.17 13.91
C GLY A 182 -1.06 -8.17 14.95
N VAL A 183 -1.43 -8.68 16.13
CA VAL A 183 -1.77 -7.84 17.29
C VAL A 183 -0.88 -8.25 18.46
N GLY A 184 0.21 -7.49 18.64
CA GLY A 184 1.24 -7.80 19.62
C GLY A 184 1.74 -9.24 19.49
N TRP A 185 1.88 -9.92 20.62
CA TRP A 185 2.22 -11.35 20.68
C TRP A 185 0.99 -12.28 20.65
N LEU A 186 -0.23 -11.72 20.66
CA LEU A 186 -1.47 -12.49 20.82
C LEU A 186 -1.94 -13.15 19.52
N VAL A 187 -1.68 -12.50 18.39
CA VAL A 187 -2.23 -12.86 17.08
C VAL A 187 -1.15 -12.64 16.04
N SER A 188 -0.72 -13.73 15.38
CA SER A 188 0.25 -13.71 14.29
C SER A 188 -0.20 -12.86 13.10
N GLU A 189 0.72 -12.54 12.20
CA GLU A 189 0.39 -11.93 10.91
C GLU A 189 -0.45 -12.88 10.05
N ARG A 190 -1.28 -12.28 9.19
CA ARG A 190 -2.03 -13.01 8.17
C ARG A 190 -1.55 -12.57 6.80
N ASP A 191 -1.41 -13.51 5.88
CA ASP A 191 -1.21 -13.18 4.47
C ASP A 191 -2.49 -13.42 3.67
N ILE A 192 -2.59 -12.73 2.53
CA ILE A 192 -3.66 -12.87 1.55
C ILE A 192 -2.99 -12.91 0.18
N VAL A 193 -3.25 -13.97 -0.59
CA VAL A 193 -3.11 -13.93 -2.05
C VAL A 193 -4.47 -13.68 -2.64
N GLY A 194 -4.58 -12.68 -3.51
CA GLY A 194 -5.86 -12.26 -4.06
C GLY A 194 -5.74 -11.66 -5.44
N VAL A 195 -6.89 -11.47 -6.08
CA VAL A 195 -7.04 -10.65 -7.29
C VAL A 195 -7.75 -9.35 -6.93
N GLN A 196 -7.28 -8.25 -7.49
CA GLN A 196 -7.95 -6.96 -7.45
C GLN A 196 -8.51 -6.62 -8.83
N HIS A 197 -9.69 -6.00 -8.87
CA HIS A 197 -10.26 -5.41 -10.07
C HIS A 197 -10.92 -4.06 -9.77
N VAL A 198 -10.93 -3.16 -10.74
CA VAL A 198 -11.74 -1.93 -10.72
C VAL A 198 -12.76 -2.00 -11.86
N GLN A 199 -14.03 -1.90 -11.50
CA GLN A 199 -15.14 -1.73 -12.42
C GLN A 199 -15.51 -0.25 -12.48
N ASP A 200 -15.31 0.38 -13.64
CA ASP A 200 -15.79 1.73 -13.89
C ASP A 200 -17.33 1.75 -13.98
N GLY A 201 -17.91 2.83 -13.46
CA GLY A 201 -19.33 3.17 -13.58
C GLY A 201 -19.52 4.51 -14.28
N GLU A 202 -20.78 4.90 -14.42
CA GLU A 202 -21.14 6.16 -15.08
C GLU A 202 -20.72 7.39 -14.25
N ASN A 203 -20.45 8.51 -14.92
CA ASN A 203 -20.19 9.81 -14.30
C ASN A 203 -19.05 9.80 -13.26
N GLY A 204 -18.05 8.94 -13.44
CA GLY A 204 -16.90 8.83 -12.54
C GLY A 204 -17.15 7.95 -11.30
N ALA A 205 -18.30 7.28 -11.21
CA ALA A 205 -18.50 6.21 -10.25
C ALA A 205 -17.55 5.04 -10.51
N PHE A 206 -17.21 4.29 -9.47
CA PHE A 206 -16.39 3.10 -9.60
C PHE A 206 -16.65 2.10 -8.47
N GLU A 207 -16.31 0.84 -8.73
CA GLU A 207 -16.24 -0.21 -7.73
C GLU A 207 -14.83 -0.83 -7.75
N VAL A 208 -14.19 -1.01 -6.60
CA VAL A 208 -12.93 -1.77 -6.46
C VAL A 208 -13.25 -3.01 -5.66
N VAL A 209 -12.83 -4.19 -6.11
CA VAL A 209 -12.95 -5.43 -5.34
C VAL A 209 -11.62 -6.14 -5.22
N GLN A 210 -11.40 -6.73 -4.05
CA GLN A 210 -10.34 -7.67 -3.77
C GLN A 210 -10.94 -8.97 -3.23
N THR A 211 -10.46 -10.12 -3.69
CA THR A 211 -10.91 -11.44 -3.22
C THR A 211 -9.78 -12.45 -3.30
N SER A 212 -9.82 -13.47 -2.45
CA SER A 212 -8.79 -14.51 -2.39
C SER A 212 -8.81 -15.40 -3.63
N VAL A 213 -7.62 -15.73 -4.11
CA VAL A 213 -7.38 -16.73 -5.15
C VAL A 213 -6.31 -17.70 -4.66
N GLU A 214 -6.07 -18.77 -5.41
CA GLU A 214 -4.97 -19.68 -5.12
C GLU A 214 -3.62 -18.96 -5.29
N GLY A 215 -2.66 -19.33 -4.44
CA GLY A 215 -1.33 -18.75 -4.46
C GLY A 215 -0.37 -19.56 -3.63
N ASP A 216 0.91 -19.34 -3.91
CA ASP A 216 2.02 -20.07 -3.29
C ASP A 216 1.96 -20.02 -1.76
N PRO A 217 2.44 -21.09 -1.09
CA PRO A 217 2.45 -21.13 0.37
C PRO A 217 3.36 -20.04 0.93
N ASP A 218 2.92 -19.39 2.00
CA ASP A 218 3.76 -18.47 2.76
C ASP A 218 4.82 -19.27 3.54
N ASN A 219 6.10 -18.96 3.29
CA ASN A 219 7.23 -19.58 3.98
C ASN A 219 7.67 -18.80 5.24
N SER A 220 6.92 -17.77 5.63
CA SER A 220 7.21 -16.92 6.81
C SER A 220 6.43 -17.34 8.06
N GLY A 221 5.67 -18.43 8.01
CA GLY A 221 4.89 -18.94 9.14
C GLY A 221 3.61 -18.15 9.43
N ARG A 222 3.12 -17.38 8.45
CA ARG A 222 1.85 -16.66 8.57
C ARG A 222 0.67 -17.59 8.35
N VAL A 223 -0.48 -17.16 8.86
CA VAL A 223 -1.75 -17.86 8.61
C VAL A 223 -2.41 -17.22 7.39
N ARG A 224 -2.67 -18.01 6.34
CA ARG A 224 -3.42 -17.56 5.16
C ARG A 224 -4.85 -17.21 5.55
N ALA A 225 -5.23 -15.95 5.38
CA ALA A 225 -6.61 -15.52 5.50
C ALA A 225 -7.37 -15.77 4.19
N THR A 226 -8.68 -15.98 4.31
CA THR A 226 -9.60 -16.12 3.17
C THR A 226 -10.43 -14.85 3.06
N LEU A 227 -10.20 -14.08 2.00
CA LEU A 227 -10.92 -12.85 1.70
C LEU A 227 -12.06 -13.17 0.73
N THR A 228 -13.31 -13.11 1.20
CA THR A 228 -14.48 -13.20 0.30
C THR A 228 -14.62 -11.94 -0.51
N CYS A 229 -14.53 -10.77 0.14
CA CYS A 229 -14.60 -9.47 -0.49
C CYS A 229 -13.92 -8.42 0.40
N ALA A 230 -13.08 -7.57 -0.16
CA ALA A 230 -12.85 -6.21 0.32
C ALA A 230 -13.18 -5.27 -0.83
N GLY A 231 -14.32 -4.58 -0.71
CA GLY A 231 -14.95 -3.90 -1.82
C GLY A 231 -15.28 -2.45 -1.51
N TRP A 232 -14.87 -1.54 -2.39
CA TRP A 232 -15.25 -0.13 -2.38
C TRP A 232 -16.31 0.11 -3.44
N SER A 233 -17.39 0.81 -3.11
CA SER A 233 -18.35 1.36 -4.07
C SER A 233 -18.43 2.87 -3.86
N VAL A 234 -18.18 3.63 -4.93
CA VAL A 234 -18.09 5.09 -4.87
C VAL A 234 -18.94 5.69 -5.96
N VAL A 235 -19.82 6.62 -5.59
CA VAL A 235 -20.70 7.33 -6.51
C VAL A 235 -20.59 8.84 -6.26
N PRO A 236 -20.18 9.63 -7.27
CA PRO A 236 -20.18 11.09 -7.15
C PRO A 236 -21.57 11.67 -6.89
N ARG A 237 -21.62 12.64 -5.97
CA ARG A 237 -22.81 13.41 -5.57
C ARG A 237 -22.45 14.89 -5.53
N GLY A 238 -22.36 15.50 -6.72
CA GLY A 238 -21.83 16.86 -6.84
C GLY A 238 -20.34 16.88 -6.51
N ASN A 239 -19.95 17.65 -5.48
CA ASN A 239 -18.57 17.69 -4.98
C ASN A 239 -18.26 16.60 -3.93
N ASP A 240 -19.30 15.89 -3.47
CA ASP A 240 -19.19 14.85 -2.46
C ASP A 240 -19.17 13.46 -3.10
N LEU A 241 -18.79 12.45 -2.32
CA LEU A 241 -18.81 11.05 -2.71
C LEU A 241 -19.70 10.26 -1.75
N GLU A 242 -20.69 9.56 -2.29
CA GLU A 242 -21.35 8.47 -1.57
C GLU A 242 -20.43 7.25 -1.62
N VAL A 243 -19.97 6.79 -0.45
CA VAL A 243 -18.97 5.73 -0.33
C VAL A 243 -19.52 4.59 0.53
N ALA A 244 -19.27 3.36 0.10
CA ALA A 244 -19.39 2.16 0.93
C ALA A 244 -18.15 1.29 0.77
N TYR A 245 -17.53 0.92 1.89
CA TYR A 245 -16.45 -0.06 1.96
C TYR A 245 -16.93 -1.28 2.74
N VAL A 246 -17.07 -2.42 2.07
CA VAL A 246 -17.57 -3.68 2.63
C VAL A 246 -16.44 -4.70 2.68
N VAL A 247 -16.26 -5.35 3.84
CA VAL A 247 -15.28 -6.41 3.99
C VAL A 247 -15.90 -7.65 4.63
N LYS A 248 -15.67 -8.79 3.98
CA LYS A 248 -15.84 -10.12 4.55
C LYS A 248 -14.54 -10.89 4.42
N ILE A 249 -13.92 -11.16 5.56
CA ILE A 249 -12.67 -11.91 5.68
C ILE A 249 -12.82 -12.97 6.76
N ASN A 250 -12.32 -14.17 6.48
CA ASN A 250 -12.00 -15.16 7.49
C ASN A 250 -10.49 -15.12 7.75
N PRO A 251 -10.04 -14.65 8.92
CA PRO A 251 -8.63 -14.55 9.20
C PRO A 251 -7.97 -15.91 9.45
N ASN A 252 -8.78 -16.97 9.52
CA ASN A 252 -8.42 -18.35 9.81
C ASN A 252 -7.65 -18.52 11.15
N GLY A 253 -7.58 -19.77 11.60
CA GLY A 253 -7.03 -20.08 12.92
C GLY A 253 -7.80 -19.42 14.08
N SER A 254 -7.19 -19.43 15.25
CA SER A 254 -7.81 -18.90 16.47
C SER A 254 -7.46 -17.44 16.71
N ILE A 255 -8.48 -16.62 17.00
CA ILE A 255 -8.31 -15.21 17.37
C ILE A 255 -9.08 -14.93 18.66
N PRO A 256 -8.45 -14.36 19.70
CA PRO A 256 -9.14 -13.96 20.92
C PRO A 256 -10.21 -12.87 20.65
N SER A 257 -11.36 -12.95 21.32
CA SER A 257 -12.49 -12.04 21.09
C SER A 257 -12.14 -10.56 21.27
N ALA A 258 -11.24 -10.22 22.20
CA ALA A 258 -10.79 -8.84 22.38
C ALA A 258 -10.08 -8.29 21.12
N VAL A 259 -9.35 -9.13 20.40
CA VAL A 259 -8.69 -8.74 19.14
C VAL A 259 -9.70 -8.63 18.00
N VAL A 260 -10.70 -9.52 17.97
CA VAL A 260 -11.82 -9.41 17.02
C VAL A 260 -12.52 -8.06 17.13
N GLY A 261 -12.82 -7.61 18.35
CA GLY A 261 -13.47 -6.31 18.58
C GLY A 261 -12.69 -5.14 17.96
N LYS A 262 -11.37 -5.10 18.14
CA LYS A 262 -10.52 -4.08 17.51
C LYS A 262 -10.54 -4.19 15.99
N ILE A 263 -10.40 -5.39 15.43
CA ILE A 263 -10.40 -5.58 13.96
C ILE A 263 -11.73 -5.14 13.34
N VAL A 264 -12.86 -5.46 13.99
CA VAL A 264 -14.21 -5.08 13.57
C VAL A 264 -14.39 -3.56 13.52
N GLN A 265 -13.69 -2.82 14.38
CA GLN A 265 -13.69 -1.36 14.36
C GLN A 265 -12.70 -0.78 13.33
N ASP A 266 -11.49 -1.34 13.25
CA ASP A 266 -10.41 -0.82 12.41
C ASP A 266 -10.71 -0.95 10.91
N ILE A 267 -11.29 -2.06 10.46
CA ILE A 267 -11.55 -2.31 9.03
C ILE A 267 -12.48 -1.26 8.40
N PRO A 268 -13.71 -1.01 8.89
CA PRO A 268 -14.62 -0.06 8.27
C PRO A 268 -14.12 1.39 8.42
N LEU A 269 -13.26 1.66 9.41
CA LEU A 269 -12.64 2.98 9.61
C LEU A 269 -11.68 3.38 8.48
N ALA A 270 -11.29 2.44 7.60
CA ALA A 270 -10.44 2.71 6.44
C ALA A 270 -10.95 3.88 5.56
N VAL A 271 -12.28 4.05 5.42
CA VAL A 271 -12.89 5.15 4.66
C VAL A 271 -12.51 6.51 5.27
N VAL A 272 -12.57 6.62 6.59
CA VAL A 272 -12.20 7.84 7.32
C VAL A 272 -10.68 8.06 7.20
N ASN A 273 -9.88 7.02 7.40
CA ASN A 273 -8.44 7.13 7.41
C ASN A 273 -7.86 7.53 6.05
N ILE A 274 -8.33 6.92 4.94
CA ILE A 274 -7.86 7.26 3.60
C ILE A 274 -8.29 8.69 3.22
N THR A 275 -9.49 9.11 3.59
CA THR A 275 -9.98 10.47 3.38
C THR A 275 -9.13 11.49 4.14
N ASN A 276 -8.83 11.20 5.41
CA ASN A 276 -7.98 12.04 6.24
C ASN A 276 -6.53 12.05 5.73
N PHE A 277 -6.02 10.94 5.20
CA PHE A 277 -4.73 10.90 4.53
C PHE A 277 -4.70 11.85 3.34
N ILE A 278 -5.67 11.75 2.42
CA ILE A 278 -5.75 12.63 1.24
C ILE A 278 -5.86 14.09 1.67
N ARG A 279 -6.76 14.40 2.62
CA ARG A 279 -6.94 15.77 3.12
C ARG A 279 -5.71 16.34 3.80
N ASN A 280 -4.94 15.53 4.52
CA ASN A 280 -3.80 16.02 5.30
C ASN A 280 -2.49 16.02 4.52
N LYS A 281 -2.28 15.01 3.67
CA LYS A 281 -1.02 14.77 2.95
C LYS A 281 -1.11 15.11 1.47
N GLY A 282 -2.29 15.09 0.87
CA GLY A 282 -2.48 15.21 -0.57
C GLY A 282 -2.65 13.85 -1.26
N VAL A 283 -2.89 13.89 -2.56
CA VAL A 283 -3.15 12.72 -3.40
C VAL A 283 -1.81 12.17 -3.94
N PRO A 284 -1.53 10.87 -3.79
CA PRO A 284 -0.41 10.21 -4.49
C PRO A 284 -0.49 10.48 -5.99
N PRO A 285 0.62 10.76 -6.69
CA PRO A 285 0.57 11.02 -8.12
C PRO A 285 -0.02 9.83 -8.88
N TYR A 286 -0.73 10.12 -9.97
CA TYR A 286 -1.45 9.08 -10.68
C TYR A 286 -1.66 9.42 -12.16
N ILE A 287 -1.73 8.37 -12.98
CA ILE A 287 -2.05 8.47 -14.40
C ILE A 287 -3.51 8.91 -14.57
N THR A 288 -3.73 10.05 -15.23
CA THR A 288 -5.05 10.65 -15.45
C THR A 288 -5.75 10.20 -16.74
N ASN A 289 -5.01 9.63 -17.69
CA ASN A 289 -5.56 9.07 -18.93
C ASN A 289 -6.66 8.06 -18.57
N GLN A 290 -7.86 8.21 -19.14
CA GLN A 290 -8.92 7.21 -18.99
C GLN A 290 -8.60 5.99 -19.87
N ASP A 291 -8.29 6.26 -21.14
CA ASP A 291 -7.85 5.29 -22.14
C ASP A 291 -6.32 5.39 -22.26
N LEU A 292 -5.61 4.54 -21.52
CA LEU A 292 -4.16 4.45 -21.54
C LEU A 292 -3.74 3.42 -22.60
N LYS A 293 -2.98 3.87 -23.60
CA LYS A 293 -2.45 3.02 -24.69
C LYS A 293 -1.26 2.20 -24.24
N SER A 294 -0.43 2.77 -23.37
CA SER A 294 0.70 2.07 -22.78
C SER A 294 0.26 1.03 -21.74
N GLN A 295 0.96 -0.09 -21.70
CA GLN A 295 0.73 -1.14 -20.72
C GLN A 295 1.53 -0.84 -19.46
N LEU A 296 0.84 -0.43 -18.39
CA LEU A 296 1.42 -0.23 -17.06
C LEU A 296 2.02 -1.54 -16.53
N ARG A 297 3.26 -1.54 -16.07
CA ARG A 297 3.92 -2.71 -15.47
C ARG A 297 3.98 -2.59 -13.96
N THR A 298 4.69 -1.57 -13.49
CA THR A 298 4.84 -1.23 -12.07
C THR A 298 4.57 0.25 -11.85
N GLU A 299 4.03 0.56 -10.68
CA GLU A 299 3.84 1.91 -10.17
C GLU A 299 4.21 1.90 -8.70
N VAL A 300 5.17 2.73 -8.31
CA VAL A 300 5.69 2.79 -6.94
C VAL A 300 5.76 4.24 -6.49
N VAL A 301 5.03 4.57 -5.43
CA VAL A 301 5.06 5.88 -4.79
C VAL A 301 5.71 5.74 -3.42
N ASP A 302 6.79 6.47 -3.18
CA ASP A 302 7.31 6.72 -1.83
C ASP A 302 6.86 8.11 -1.41
N VAL A 303 5.85 8.16 -0.54
CA VAL A 303 5.25 9.40 -0.04
C VAL A 303 6.23 10.19 0.83
N GLU A 304 7.09 9.51 1.59
CA GLU A 304 8.03 10.17 2.50
C GLU A 304 9.17 10.81 1.72
N LYS A 305 9.70 10.10 0.71
CA LYS A 305 10.73 10.62 -0.20
C LYS A 305 10.16 11.50 -1.30
N ARG A 306 8.84 11.55 -1.46
CA ARG A 306 8.14 12.23 -2.56
C ARG A 306 8.71 11.80 -3.91
N TYR A 307 8.71 10.50 -4.10
CA TYR A 307 9.20 9.82 -5.29
C TYR A 307 8.09 9.01 -5.93
N HIS A 308 8.01 9.04 -7.25
CA HIS A 308 7.10 8.21 -8.03
C HIS A 308 7.84 7.61 -9.21
N GLU A 309 7.79 6.28 -9.35
CA GLU A 309 8.33 5.55 -10.49
C GLU A 309 7.22 4.78 -11.19
N ILE A 310 7.12 4.96 -12.50
CA ILE A 310 6.18 4.24 -13.35
C ILE A 310 6.94 3.56 -14.47
N ARG A 311 6.77 2.24 -14.60
CA ARG A 311 7.34 1.47 -15.72
C ARG A 311 6.23 1.02 -16.63
N LEU A 312 6.38 1.26 -17.93
CA LEU A 312 5.37 0.96 -18.94
C LEU A 312 5.98 0.30 -20.18
N ILE A 313 5.12 -0.22 -21.06
CA ILE A 313 5.42 -0.57 -22.45
C ILE A 313 4.50 0.26 -23.34
N ALA A 314 5.08 1.01 -24.28
CA ALA A 314 4.36 1.82 -25.24
C ALA A 314 3.41 0.97 -26.11
N GLY A 315 2.26 1.54 -26.45
CA GLY A 315 1.33 0.97 -27.41
C GLY A 315 1.81 1.10 -28.86
N ASP A 316 0.91 0.79 -29.78
CA ASP A 316 1.07 0.87 -31.23
C ASP A 316 0.66 2.23 -31.82
N THR A 317 0.32 3.20 -30.96
CA THR A 317 -0.07 4.56 -31.33
C THR A 317 0.68 5.58 -30.48
N ASP A 318 0.90 6.77 -31.03
CA ASP A 318 1.46 7.89 -30.29
C ASP A 318 0.54 8.24 -29.12
N GLU A 319 1.14 8.48 -27.95
CA GLU A 319 0.41 8.75 -26.72
C GLU A 319 0.99 9.96 -25.97
N GLU A 320 0.09 10.78 -25.43
CA GLU A 320 0.42 11.77 -24.41
C GLU A 320 -0.02 11.24 -23.04
N LEU A 321 0.93 10.70 -22.28
CA LEU A 321 0.70 10.23 -20.92
C LEU A 321 0.69 11.42 -19.96
N LYS A 322 -0.37 11.55 -19.17
CA LYS A 322 -0.57 12.62 -18.18
C LYS A 322 -0.63 12.07 -16.78
N ILE A 323 0.28 12.54 -15.93
CA ILE A 323 0.36 12.15 -14.52
C ILE A 323 0.07 13.40 -13.68
N ALA A 324 -1.00 13.37 -12.89
CA ALA A 324 -1.28 14.43 -11.94
C ALA A 324 -0.33 14.32 -10.74
N VAL A 325 0.21 15.44 -10.28
CA VAL A 325 1.15 15.54 -9.16
C VAL A 325 0.60 16.57 -8.17
N ASP A 326 0.05 16.12 -7.05
CA ASP A 326 -0.51 17.02 -6.05
C ASP A 326 0.61 17.81 -5.36
N PRO A 327 0.66 19.16 -5.49
CA PRO A 327 1.69 19.98 -4.87
C PRO A 327 1.62 19.94 -3.33
N LYS A 328 0.50 19.53 -2.74
CA LYS A 328 0.40 19.30 -1.28
C LYS A 328 1.27 18.13 -0.83
N LEU A 329 1.34 17.09 -1.64
CA LEU A 329 2.10 15.87 -1.33
C LEU A 329 3.56 16.00 -1.77
N PHE A 330 3.79 16.41 -3.03
CA PHE A 330 5.11 16.45 -3.66
C PHE A 330 5.82 17.80 -3.51
N GLY A 331 5.14 18.84 -3.01
CA GLY A 331 5.63 20.21 -3.02
C GLY A 331 5.45 20.88 -4.39
N GLY A 332 5.71 22.19 -4.48
CA GLY A 332 5.64 22.90 -5.77
C GLY A 332 6.88 22.71 -6.67
N ASN A 333 8.03 22.41 -6.06
CA ASN A 333 9.30 22.20 -6.74
C ASN A 333 9.55 20.70 -6.91
N TRP A 334 8.99 20.11 -7.95
CA TRP A 334 9.26 18.73 -8.36
C TRP A 334 9.68 18.72 -9.84
N SER A 335 10.40 17.67 -10.24
CA SER A 335 10.85 17.42 -11.61
C SER A 335 10.33 16.09 -12.13
N VAL A 336 10.17 15.98 -13.45
CA VAL A 336 9.91 14.71 -14.13
C VAL A 336 11.10 14.36 -15.02
N GLY A 337 11.56 13.12 -14.93
CA GLY A 337 12.53 12.50 -15.82
C GLY A 337 11.92 11.29 -16.53
N VAL A 338 12.46 10.95 -17.70
CA VAL A 338 12.03 9.78 -18.46
C VAL A 338 13.22 9.06 -19.09
N THR A 339 13.12 7.74 -19.19
CA THR A 339 14.02 6.90 -19.99
C THR A 339 13.19 6.10 -21.00
N GLY A 340 13.70 5.91 -22.21
CA GLY A 340 12.99 5.25 -23.31
C GLY A 340 13.28 5.92 -24.65
N ASP A 341 13.33 5.14 -25.73
CA ASP A 341 13.74 5.65 -27.04
C ASP A 341 12.72 6.63 -27.61
N GLY A 342 13.16 7.89 -27.81
CA GLY A 342 12.32 8.96 -28.37
C GLY A 342 11.26 9.51 -27.41
N VAL A 343 11.24 9.08 -26.14
CA VAL A 343 10.31 9.58 -25.13
C VAL A 343 10.81 10.90 -24.56
N ALA A 344 9.91 11.87 -24.42
CA ALA A 344 10.20 13.15 -23.79
C ALA A 344 9.19 13.44 -22.68
N ALA A 345 9.65 14.04 -21.58
CA ALA A 345 8.81 14.45 -20.47
C ALA A 345 8.99 15.93 -20.16
N GLU A 346 7.90 16.60 -19.83
CA GLU A 346 7.89 17.97 -19.37
C GLU A 346 6.90 18.15 -18.22
N LYS A 347 7.17 19.15 -17.38
CA LYS A 347 6.23 19.59 -16.34
C LYS A 347 5.31 20.66 -16.91
N ASP A 348 4.00 20.45 -16.78
CA ASP A 348 2.93 21.36 -17.17
C ASP A 348 2.02 21.63 -15.96
N GLY A 349 2.30 22.73 -15.25
CA GLY A 349 1.64 23.05 -13.98
C GLY A 349 1.82 21.94 -12.94
N ASP A 350 0.70 21.41 -12.46
CA ASP A 350 0.65 20.29 -11.51
C ASP A 350 0.57 18.92 -12.21
N ASN A 351 0.97 18.84 -13.49
CA ASN A 351 0.98 17.61 -14.26
C ASN A 351 2.37 17.35 -14.85
N ALA A 352 2.77 16.08 -14.87
CA ALA A 352 3.83 15.61 -15.75
C ALA A 352 3.21 15.11 -17.06
N VAL A 353 3.68 15.64 -18.19
CA VAL A 353 3.25 15.27 -19.54
C VAL A 353 4.39 14.53 -20.22
N VAL A 354 4.13 13.31 -20.68
CA VAL A 354 5.11 12.45 -21.33
C VAL A 354 4.64 12.11 -22.74
N LYS A 355 5.41 12.53 -23.74
CA LYS A 355 5.17 12.24 -25.16
C LYS A 355 5.83 10.92 -25.50
N VAL A 356 5.02 9.93 -25.86
CA VAL A 356 5.42 8.55 -26.10
C VAL A 356 5.13 8.19 -27.55
N PRO A 357 6.16 8.06 -28.41
CA PRO A 357 5.98 7.58 -29.77
C PRO A 357 5.45 6.13 -29.81
N ALA A 358 4.69 5.81 -30.85
CA ALA A 358 4.24 4.45 -31.13
C ALA A 358 5.42 3.47 -31.19
N GLY A 359 5.30 2.32 -30.52
CA GLY A 359 6.24 1.23 -30.65
C GLY A 359 7.61 1.46 -30.00
N THR A 360 7.81 2.50 -29.20
CA THR A 360 9.04 2.74 -28.41
C THR A 360 9.43 1.55 -27.52
N GLY A 361 8.50 0.65 -27.21
CA GLY A 361 8.74 -0.45 -26.29
C GLY A 361 8.77 0.05 -24.85
N ARG A 362 9.79 -0.33 -24.07
CA ARG A 362 9.80 -0.06 -22.62
C ARG A 362 10.27 1.37 -22.33
N TYR A 363 9.56 2.04 -21.44
CA TYR A 363 9.96 3.34 -20.92
C TYR A 363 9.61 3.47 -19.43
N GLU A 364 10.31 4.37 -18.74
CA GLU A 364 10.19 4.59 -17.31
C GLU A 364 10.11 6.08 -17.01
N VAL A 365 9.11 6.47 -16.22
CA VAL A 365 8.88 7.85 -15.77
C VAL A 365 9.25 7.94 -14.30
N LYS A 366 10.03 8.96 -13.94
CA LYS A 366 10.39 9.29 -12.55
C LYS A 366 9.94 10.69 -12.21
N ILE A 367 9.25 10.85 -11.09
CA ILE A 367 8.88 12.14 -10.55
C ILE A 367 9.50 12.24 -9.16
N ASP A 368 10.31 13.26 -8.96
CA ASP A 368 11.07 13.50 -7.75
C ASP A 368 10.76 14.92 -7.25
N ALA A 369 10.55 15.07 -5.93
CA ALA A 369 10.64 16.39 -5.32
C ALA A 369 12.10 16.90 -5.43
N ALA A 370 12.26 18.16 -5.82
CA ALA A 370 13.55 18.82 -5.98
C ALA A 370 14.16 19.29 -4.65
#